data_AF-A0A1A2AYS2-F1
#
_entry.id   AF-A0A1A2AYS2-F1
#
_cell.length_a   1.000
_cell.length_b   1.000
_cell.length_c   1.000
_cell.angle_alpha   90.00
_cell.angle_beta   90.00
_cell.angle_gamma   90.00
#
_symmetry.space_group_name_H-M   'P 1'
#
loop_
_entity.id
_entity.type
_entity.pdbx_description
1 polymer ?
#
loop_
_entity_poly.entity_id
_entity_poly.type
_entity_poly.pdbx_seq_one_letter_code
_entity_poly.pdbx_strand_id
1 'polypeptide(L)'
;MLKELMGMPAGIQALEAVGTVTASDYARVFAPMIEKAGRAGDRMRLLYAFGPGFQRITAGALWTEARLGSAYLRLLDGCAVMSDIGWIRAPSRAIGAWMPCPLRVYDNDQRDDAVAWLASLSHCGDVSTRDMAKAYIGGVGAGFVSLGGFVVSMDVKKRNKIR
;
A
#
# COMPACT_ATOMS: atom_id res chain seq x y z
N MET A 1 -13.46 0.91 1.93
CA MET A 1 -13.12 1.42 3.26
C MET A 1 -11.79 0.82 3.64
N LEU A 2 -10.95 1.61 4.32
CA LEU A 2 -9.72 1.16 4.95
C LEU A 2 -9.95 1.12 6.45
N LYS A 3 -9.52 0.06 7.12
CA LYS A 3 -9.64 -0.11 8.57
C LYS A 3 -8.28 -0.46 9.15
N GLU A 4 -8.02 -0.03 10.38
CA GLU A 4 -6.88 -0.50 11.16
C GLU A 4 -7.26 -1.81 11.87
N LEU A 5 -6.37 -2.78 11.85
CA LEU A 5 -6.51 -4.04 12.58
C LEU A 5 -5.72 -3.97 13.89
N MET A 6 -6.42 -4.14 15.01
CA MET A 6 -5.83 -4.12 16.34
C MET A 6 -5.17 -5.46 16.69
N GLY A 7 -4.36 -5.45 17.76
CA GLY A 7 -3.73 -6.66 18.30
C GLY A 7 -2.48 -7.11 17.55
N MET A 8 -1.80 -6.18 16.88
CA MET A 8 -0.50 -6.44 16.28
C MET A 8 0.64 -6.36 17.31
N PRO A 9 1.71 -7.15 17.12
CA PRO A 9 2.94 -6.97 17.89
C PRO A 9 3.51 -5.55 17.74
N ALA A 10 4.34 -5.14 18.70
CA ALA A 10 4.97 -3.83 18.68
C ALA A 10 5.73 -3.58 17.36
N GLY A 11 5.57 -2.38 16.79
CA GLY A 11 6.19 -1.99 15.53
C GLY A 11 5.52 -2.57 14.27
N ILE A 12 4.51 -3.43 14.40
CA ILE A 12 3.68 -3.90 13.29
C ILE A 12 2.36 -3.13 13.30
N GLN A 13 2.04 -2.52 12.17
CA GLN A 13 0.76 -1.88 11.93
C GLN A 13 0.00 -2.70 10.90
N ALA A 14 -1.31 -2.88 11.08
CA ALA A 14 -2.11 -3.68 10.19
C ALA A 14 -3.33 -2.92 9.67
N LEU A 15 -3.60 -3.08 8.38
CA LEU A 15 -4.73 -2.47 7.69
C LEU A 15 -5.53 -3.55 6.97
N GLU A 16 -6.84 -3.32 6.89
CA GLU A 16 -7.75 -4.12 6.08
C GLU A 16 -8.49 -3.24 5.07
N ALA A 17 -8.39 -3.60 3.80
CA ALA A 17 -9.15 -3.03 2.71
C ALA A 17 -10.42 -3.86 2.46
N VAL A 18 -11.58 -3.20 2.61
CA VAL A 18 -12.91 -3.82 2.39
C VAL A 18 -13.74 -2.96 1.43
N GLY A 19 -14.37 -3.56 0.43
CA GLY A 19 -15.19 -2.84 -0.56
C GLY A 19 -14.36 -1.91 -1.44
N THR A 20 -14.80 -0.64 -1.53
CA THR A 20 -14.10 0.41 -2.30
C THR A 20 -13.20 1.24 -1.39
N VAL A 21 -11.88 1.23 -1.60
CA VAL A 21 -10.93 2.08 -0.86
C VAL A 21 -10.80 3.45 -1.53
N THR A 22 -11.00 4.50 -0.74
CA THR A 22 -11.02 5.90 -1.20
C THR A 22 -9.85 6.71 -0.68
N ALA A 23 -9.55 7.85 -1.32
CA ALA A 23 -8.55 8.80 -0.83
C ALA A 23 -8.83 9.29 0.60
N SER A 24 -10.12 9.39 0.96
CA SER A 24 -10.55 9.81 2.29
C SER A 24 -10.23 8.77 3.35
N ASP A 25 -10.26 7.48 3.00
CA ASP A 25 -9.85 6.40 3.90
C ASP A 25 -8.35 6.48 4.23
N TYR A 26 -7.52 6.75 3.21
CA TYR A 26 -6.08 7.01 3.41
C TYR A 26 -5.83 8.22 4.32
N ALA A 27 -6.54 9.33 4.11
CA ALA A 27 -6.37 10.53 4.93
C ALA A 27 -6.80 10.34 6.39
N ARG A 28 -7.82 9.51 6.65
CA ARG A 28 -8.34 9.27 8.00
C ARG A 28 -7.58 8.21 8.79
N VAL A 29 -7.07 7.18 8.11
CA VAL A 29 -6.50 6.00 8.78
C VAL A 29 -5.01 5.92 8.53
N PHE A 30 -4.58 5.96 7.27
CA PHE A 30 -3.20 5.70 6.92
C PHE A 30 -2.27 6.87 7.22
N ALA A 31 -2.66 8.09 6.88
CA ALA A 31 -1.82 9.27 7.07
C ALA A 31 -1.49 9.53 8.56
N PRO A 32 -2.46 9.48 9.52
CA PRO A 32 -2.15 9.65 10.93
C PRO A 32 -1.19 8.60 11.48
N MET A 33 -1.27 7.37 10.98
CA MET A 33 -0.39 6.27 11.38
C MET A 33 1.06 6.52 10.93
N ILE A 34 1.24 6.99 9.69
CA ILE A 34 2.56 7.38 9.17
C ILE A 34 3.13 8.57 9.96
N GLU A 35 2.31 9.60 10.20
CA GLU A 35 2.74 10.77 10.95
C GLU A 35 3.16 10.42 12.38
N LYS A 36 2.43 9.51 13.03
CA LYS A 36 2.75 9.05 14.39
C LYS A 36 4.11 8.33 14.42
N ALA A 37 4.33 7.40 13.50
CA ALA A 37 5.61 6.69 13.37
C ALA A 37 6.76 7.68 13.08
N GLY A 38 6.56 8.57 12.11
CA GLY A 38 7.55 9.58 11.74
C GLY A 38 7.91 10.54 12.87
N ARG A 39 6.94 10.98 13.67
CA ARG A 39 7.18 11.87 14.83
C ARG A 39 7.93 11.16 15.96
N ALA A 40 7.71 9.86 16.15
CA ALA A 40 8.42 9.08 17.15
C ALA A 40 9.87 8.74 16.72
N GLY A 41 10.21 8.93 15.44
CA GLY A 41 11.46 8.42 14.87
C GLY A 41 11.47 6.89 14.74
N ASP A 42 10.31 6.26 14.85
CA ASP A 42 10.15 4.82 14.79
C ASP A 42 10.02 4.37 13.34
N ARG A 43 10.54 3.17 13.07
CA ARG A 43 10.23 2.46 11.83
C ARG A 43 9.03 1.55 12.04
N MET A 44 8.30 1.32 10.95
CA MET A 44 7.07 0.57 10.93
C MET A 44 7.18 -0.64 10.02
N ARG A 45 6.46 -1.70 10.37
CA ARG A 45 6.22 -2.88 9.52
C ARG A 45 4.73 -2.89 9.19
N LEU A 46 4.37 -2.96 7.92
CA LEU A 46 2.97 -2.91 7.52
C LEU A 46 2.45 -4.29 7.15
N LEU A 47 1.29 -4.68 7.66
CA LEU A 47 0.47 -5.75 7.13
C LEU A 47 -0.74 -5.13 6.43
N TYR A 48 -0.93 -5.41 5.15
CA TYR A 48 -2.06 -4.91 4.38
C TYR A 48 -2.92 -6.07 3.86
N ALA A 49 -4.08 -6.25 4.45
CA ALA A 49 -5.01 -7.33 4.12
C ALA A 49 -6.10 -6.85 3.14
N PHE A 50 -6.37 -7.67 2.13
CA PHE A 50 -7.43 -7.49 1.15
C PHE A 50 -8.38 -8.68 1.28
N GLY A 51 -9.42 -8.49 2.08
CA GLY A 51 -10.45 -9.50 2.30
C GLY A 51 -11.33 -9.75 1.07
N PRO A 52 -12.17 -10.80 1.11
CA PRO A 52 -13.01 -11.22 -0.04
C PRO A 52 -14.01 -10.16 -0.48
N GLY A 53 -14.36 -9.20 0.40
CA GLY A 53 -15.24 -8.08 0.10
C GLY A 53 -14.57 -6.93 -0.66
N PHE A 54 -13.27 -7.00 -0.95
CA PHE A 54 -12.55 -5.95 -1.65
C PHE A 54 -12.91 -5.90 -3.15
N GLN A 55 -13.20 -4.71 -3.64
CA GLN A 55 -13.74 -4.51 -4.99
C GLN A 55 -12.85 -3.63 -5.87
N ARG A 56 -12.36 -2.50 -5.33
CA ARG A 56 -11.52 -1.57 -6.09
C ARG A 56 -10.76 -0.59 -5.22
N ILE A 57 -9.67 -0.07 -5.77
CA ILE A 57 -9.00 1.15 -5.30
C ILE A 57 -9.37 2.28 -6.26
N THR A 58 -9.71 3.44 -5.72
CA THR A 58 -10.00 4.63 -6.55
C THR A 58 -8.70 5.29 -7.04
N ALA A 59 -8.72 5.95 -8.21
CA ALA A 59 -7.55 6.68 -8.71
C ALA A 59 -7.04 7.74 -7.72
N GLY A 60 -7.94 8.36 -6.94
CA GLY A 60 -7.56 9.29 -5.87
C GLY A 60 -6.81 8.61 -4.72
N ALA A 61 -7.11 7.35 -4.41
CA ALA A 61 -6.38 6.59 -3.41
C ALA A 61 -4.95 6.26 -3.89
N LEU A 62 -4.79 5.85 -5.16
CA LEU A 62 -3.47 5.64 -5.77
C LEU A 62 -2.64 6.93 -5.78
N TRP A 63 -3.25 8.07 -6.07
CA TRP A 63 -2.58 9.38 -6.04
C TRP A 63 -2.14 9.80 -4.64
N THR A 64 -2.98 9.56 -3.63
CA THR A 64 -2.63 9.82 -2.22
C THR A 64 -1.52 8.89 -1.73
N GLU A 65 -1.57 7.62 -2.10
CA GLU A 65 -0.52 6.64 -1.81
C GLU A 65 0.81 7.05 -2.46
N ALA A 66 0.78 7.49 -3.71
CA ALA A 66 1.94 8.03 -4.41
C ALA A 66 2.54 9.27 -3.68
N ARG A 67 1.69 10.19 -3.22
CA ARG A 67 2.11 11.37 -2.44
C ARG A 67 2.73 11.02 -1.08
N LEU A 68 2.18 10.02 -0.40
CA LEU A 68 2.69 9.53 0.88
C LEU A 68 3.95 8.67 0.72
N GLY A 69 4.16 8.11 -0.48
CA GLY A 69 5.17 7.09 -0.76
C GLY A 69 6.59 7.47 -0.33
N SER A 70 7.03 8.70 -0.57
CA SER A 70 8.41 9.09 -0.21
C SER A 70 8.66 9.17 1.30
N ALA A 71 7.69 9.63 2.08
CA ALA A 71 7.79 9.72 3.54
C ALA A 71 7.58 8.36 4.20
N TYR A 72 6.56 7.62 3.77
CA TYR A 72 6.22 6.30 4.29
C TYR A 72 7.29 5.24 3.97
N LEU A 73 7.80 5.19 2.74
CA LEU A 73 8.80 4.18 2.36
C LEU A 73 10.11 4.33 3.15
N ARG A 74 10.44 5.54 3.63
CA ARG A 74 11.60 5.76 4.52
C ARG A 74 11.40 5.20 5.92
N LEU A 75 10.15 5.15 6.39
CA LEU A 75 9.80 4.62 7.70
C LEU A 75 9.54 3.12 7.66
N LEU A 76 9.40 2.54 6.47
CA LEU A 76 8.97 1.15 6.31
C LEU A 76 10.16 0.18 6.39
N ASP A 77 10.08 -0.78 7.30
CA ASP A 77 11.01 -1.92 7.40
C ASP A 77 10.60 -3.09 6.51
N GLY A 78 9.30 -3.23 6.25
CA GLY A 78 8.77 -4.21 5.33
C GLY A 78 7.25 -4.20 5.26
N CYS A 79 6.72 -4.84 4.23
CA CYS A 79 5.29 -4.92 3.95
C CYS A 79 4.84 -6.35 3.69
N ALA A 80 3.86 -6.85 4.43
CA ALA A 80 3.16 -8.08 4.11
C ALA A 80 1.82 -7.73 3.48
N VAL A 81 1.53 -8.25 2.29
CA VAL A 81 0.22 -8.14 1.66
C VAL A 81 -0.51 -9.47 1.82
N MET A 82 -1.69 -9.47 2.40
CA MET A 82 -2.55 -10.65 2.49
C MET A 82 -3.70 -10.52 1.51
N SER A 83 -3.84 -11.47 0.58
CA SER A 83 -4.96 -11.45 -0.36
C SER A 83 -5.10 -12.78 -1.08
N ASP A 84 -6.30 -13.33 -1.18
CA ASP A 84 -6.60 -14.46 -2.07
C ASP A 84 -6.98 -14.00 -3.49
N ILE A 85 -7.04 -12.68 -3.70
CA ILE A 85 -7.53 -12.08 -4.94
C ILE A 85 -6.37 -12.01 -5.95
N GLY A 86 -6.45 -12.83 -7.00
CA GLY A 86 -5.37 -12.96 -7.99
C GLY A 86 -4.93 -11.63 -8.62
N TRP A 87 -5.87 -10.73 -8.93
CA TRP A 87 -5.58 -9.43 -9.53
C TRP A 87 -4.94 -8.43 -8.55
N ILE A 88 -4.94 -8.72 -7.23
CA ILE A 88 -4.14 -7.99 -6.25
C ILE A 88 -2.77 -8.63 -6.05
N ARG A 89 -2.72 -9.96 -5.96
CA ARG A 89 -1.46 -10.68 -5.72
C ARG A 89 -0.40 -10.40 -6.80
N ALA A 90 -0.79 -10.39 -8.08
CA ALA A 90 0.14 -10.16 -9.19
C ALA A 90 0.81 -8.77 -9.15
N PRO A 91 0.06 -7.64 -9.12
CA PRO A 91 0.68 -6.32 -9.01
C PRO A 91 1.42 -6.13 -7.68
N SER A 92 0.94 -6.67 -6.55
CA SER A 92 1.67 -6.58 -5.28
C SER A 92 3.06 -7.23 -5.35
N ARG A 93 3.19 -8.38 -6.02
CA ARG A 93 4.50 -9.01 -6.25
C ARG A 93 5.40 -8.16 -7.14
N ALA A 94 4.84 -7.56 -8.21
CA ALA A 94 5.59 -6.69 -9.10
C ALA A 94 6.10 -5.43 -8.37
N ILE A 95 5.28 -4.82 -7.52
CA ILE A 95 5.67 -3.70 -6.66
C ILE A 95 6.77 -4.12 -5.68
N GLY A 96 6.67 -5.31 -5.09
CA GLY A 96 7.66 -5.81 -4.15
C GLY A 96 9.06 -6.00 -4.74
N ALA A 97 9.16 -6.36 -6.03
CA ALA A 97 10.46 -6.47 -6.72
C ALA A 97 11.16 -5.12 -6.91
N TRP A 98 10.42 -4.03 -6.80
CA TRP A 98 10.89 -2.66 -7.02
C TRP A 98 11.03 -1.85 -5.73
N MET A 99 10.36 -2.27 -4.67
CA MET A 99 10.41 -1.58 -3.38
C MET A 99 11.80 -1.67 -2.74
N PRO A 100 12.25 -0.58 -2.10
CA PRO A 100 13.55 -0.57 -1.41
C PRO A 100 13.54 -1.37 -0.10
N CYS A 101 12.38 -1.77 0.38
CA CYS A 101 12.19 -2.60 1.56
C CYS A 101 11.45 -3.90 1.19
N PRO A 102 11.66 -4.99 1.95
CA PRO A 102 11.09 -6.28 1.63
C PRO A 102 9.56 -6.24 1.64
N LEU A 103 8.96 -6.75 0.55
CA LEU A 103 7.52 -6.99 0.46
C LEU A 103 7.25 -8.47 0.18
N ARG A 104 6.29 -9.05 0.89
CA ARG A 104 5.86 -10.44 0.68
C ARG A 104 4.34 -10.54 0.60
N VAL A 105 3.85 -11.44 -0.24
CA VAL A 105 2.42 -11.69 -0.43
C VAL A 105 2.04 -13.04 0.17
N TYR A 106 0.96 -13.06 0.95
CA TYR A 106 0.41 -14.20 1.67
C TYR A 106 -1.07 -14.41 1.31
N ASP A 107 -1.55 -15.63 1.46
CA ASP A 107 -2.99 -15.92 1.45
C ASP A 107 -3.66 -15.38 2.73
N ASN A 108 -4.97 -15.14 2.71
CA ASN A 108 -5.67 -14.51 3.83
C ASN A 108 -5.71 -15.39 5.09
N ASP A 109 -5.55 -16.71 4.94
CA ASP A 109 -5.45 -17.67 6.04
C ASP A 109 -4.04 -17.75 6.65
N GLN A 110 -3.03 -17.17 6.01
CA GLN A 110 -1.62 -17.17 6.46
C GLN A 110 -1.26 -15.94 7.31
N ARG A 111 -2.21 -15.46 8.13
CA ARG A 111 -2.02 -14.26 8.95
C ARG A 111 -0.81 -14.37 9.88
N ASP A 112 -0.71 -15.49 10.58
CA ASP A 112 0.31 -15.69 11.61
C ASP A 112 1.70 -15.80 10.98
N ASP A 113 1.80 -16.42 9.80
CA ASP A 113 3.04 -16.48 9.02
C ASP A 113 3.47 -15.08 8.55
N ALA A 114 2.51 -14.26 8.09
CA ALA A 114 2.78 -12.89 7.67
C ALA A 114 3.30 -12.03 8.83
N VAL A 115 2.66 -12.15 10.00
CA VAL A 115 3.07 -11.44 11.23
C VAL A 115 4.43 -11.93 11.71
N ALA A 116 4.66 -13.24 11.75
CA ALA A 116 5.94 -13.82 12.16
C ALA A 116 7.07 -13.37 11.25
N TRP A 117 6.84 -13.32 9.93
CA TRP A 117 7.82 -12.81 8.99
C TRP A 117 8.11 -11.33 9.20
N LEU A 118 7.08 -10.48 9.37
CA LEU A 118 7.30 -9.06 9.67
C LEU A 118 8.11 -8.90 10.96
N ALA A 119 7.77 -9.63 12.02
CA ALA A 119 8.49 -9.60 13.30
C ALA A 119 9.95 -10.05 13.17
N SER A 120 10.26 -10.95 12.23
CA SER A 120 11.62 -11.41 11.94
C SER A 120 12.49 -10.38 11.20
N LEU A 121 11.88 -9.36 10.59
CA LEU A 121 12.63 -8.33 9.87
C LEU A 121 13.42 -7.48 10.87
N SER A 122 14.75 -7.42 10.67
CA SER A 122 15.58 -6.36 11.22
C SER A 122 15.17 -5.00 10.62
N HIS A 123 15.56 -3.90 11.26
CA HIS A 123 15.42 -2.58 10.65
C HIS A 123 15.98 -2.62 9.22
N CYS A 124 15.18 -2.18 8.25
CA CYS A 124 15.69 -1.95 6.92
C CYS A 124 16.72 -0.82 7.04
N GLY A 125 17.94 -1.04 6.55
CA GLY A 125 18.99 -0.01 6.57
C GLY A 125 18.49 1.28 5.92
N ASP A 126 19.10 2.42 6.27
CA ASP A 126 18.70 3.71 5.72
C ASP A 126 18.71 3.68 4.18
N VAL A 127 17.51 3.66 3.60
CA VAL A 127 17.32 3.64 2.15
C VAL A 127 17.73 5.01 1.63
N SER A 128 18.77 5.06 0.79
CA SER A 128 19.24 6.31 0.20
C SER A 128 18.16 6.96 -0.66
N THR A 129 18.06 8.30 -0.56
CA THR A 129 17.13 9.12 -1.36
C THR A 129 17.29 8.92 -2.87
N ARG A 130 18.48 8.47 -3.34
CA ARG A 130 18.72 8.13 -4.75
C ARG A 130 18.06 6.83 -5.20
N ASP A 131 18.05 5.81 -4.35
CA ASP A 131 17.41 4.52 -4.68
C ASP A 131 15.89 4.68 -4.71
N MET A 132 15.37 5.54 -3.85
CA MET A 132 13.98 6.02 -3.86
C MET A 132 13.60 6.72 -5.17
N ALA A 133 14.44 7.61 -5.71
CA ALA A 133 14.15 8.31 -6.97
C ALA A 133 14.22 7.38 -8.19
N LYS A 134 15.19 6.46 -8.23
CA LYS A 134 15.31 5.44 -9.28
C LYS A 134 14.13 4.48 -9.26
N ALA A 135 13.70 4.09 -8.06
CA ALA A 135 12.45 3.38 -7.90
C ALA A 135 11.35 4.25 -8.50
N TYR A 136 10.96 5.37 -7.90
CA TYR A 136 9.76 6.14 -8.25
C TYR A 136 9.61 6.45 -9.76
N ILE A 137 10.71 6.73 -10.47
CA ILE A 137 10.74 6.95 -11.93
C ILE A 137 10.46 5.66 -12.72
N GLY A 138 10.96 4.50 -12.29
CA GLY A 138 10.70 3.20 -12.92
C GLY A 138 9.29 2.64 -12.64
N GLY A 139 8.72 2.91 -11.48
CA GLY A 139 7.43 2.34 -11.04
C GLY A 139 6.20 3.00 -11.68
N VAL A 140 6.24 4.31 -11.90
CA VAL A 140 5.19 5.00 -12.68
C VAL A 140 5.28 4.64 -14.17
N GLY A 141 6.47 4.35 -14.70
CA GLY A 141 6.63 3.91 -16.09
C GLY A 141 6.12 2.49 -16.35
N ALA A 142 6.50 1.52 -15.50
CA ALA A 142 6.16 0.11 -15.73
C ALA A 142 4.78 -0.29 -15.17
N GLY A 143 4.32 0.37 -14.10
CA GLY A 143 2.99 0.16 -13.52
C GLY A 143 1.85 0.63 -14.41
N PHE A 144 2.08 1.58 -15.31
CA PHE A 144 1.09 2.00 -16.30
C PHE A 144 1.00 1.07 -17.54
N VAL A 145 2.01 0.23 -17.79
CA VAL A 145 2.05 -0.65 -18.98
C VAL A 145 1.60 -2.08 -18.69
N SER A 146 1.74 -2.57 -17.46
CA SER A 146 1.23 -3.91 -17.07
C SER A 146 -0.25 -3.92 -16.65
N LEU A 147 -0.90 -2.74 -16.62
CA LEU A 147 -2.36 -2.63 -16.47
C LEU A 147 -3.08 -2.84 -17.81
N GLY A 148 -2.76 -3.95 -18.49
CA GLY A 148 -3.55 -4.49 -19.60
C GLY A 148 -4.89 -5.04 -19.08
N GLY A 149 -5.76 -4.14 -18.63
CA GLY A 149 -7.05 -4.47 -18.02
C GLY A 149 -7.64 -3.41 -17.09
N PHE A 150 -7.04 -2.22 -16.97
CA PHE A 150 -7.70 -1.11 -16.29
C PHE A 150 -8.77 -0.50 -17.19
N VAL A 151 -10.01 -0.98 -17.06
CA VAL A 151 -11.19 -0.16 -17.30
C VAL A 151 -11.22 0.90 -16.19
N VAL A 152 -10.40 1.95 -16.35
CA VAL A 152 -10.67 3.24 -15.74
C VAL A 152 -11.86 3.80 -16.50
N SER A 153 -13.08 3.55 -16.01
CA SER A 153 -14.22 4.35 -16.43
C SER A 153 -14.00 5.76 -15.89
N MET A 154 -13.38 6.61 -16.69
CA MET A 154 -13.37 8.05 -16.47
C MET A 154 -14.80 8.52 -16.70
N ASP A 155 -15.58 8.62 -15.62
CA ASP A 155 -16.85 9.35 -15.65
C ASP A 155 -16.53 10.85 -15.73
N VAL A 156 -16.19 11.30 -16.94
CA VAL A 156 -16.15 12.72 -17.29
C VAL A 156 -17.59 13.19 -17.27
N LYS A 157 -17.96 13.79 -16.13
CA LYS A 157 -19.22 14.51 -15.93
C LYS A 157 -19.38 15.56 -17.02
N LYS A 158 -20.11 15.20 -18.10
CA LYS A 158 -20.65 16.13 -19.10
C LYS A 158 -21.41 17.23 -18.38
N ARG A 159 -20.83 18.44 -18.29
CA ARG A 159 -21.63 19.64 -18.08
C ARG A 159 -22.13 20.12 -19.43
N ASN A 160 -23.37 19.73 -19.74
CA ASN A 160 -24.22 20.42 -20.69
C ASN A 160 -24.26 21.91 -20.30
N LYS A 161 -23.82 22.79 -21.20
CA LYS A 161 -24.35 24.15 -21.27
C LYS A 161 -25.29 24.19 -22.47
N ILE A 162 -26.58 24.06 -22.17
CA ILE A 162 -27.68 24.47 -23.04
C ILE A 162 -28.09 25.84 -22.53
N ARG A 163 -27.75 26.88 -23.29
CA ARG A 163 -28.49 28.11 -23.60
C ARG A 163 -27.53 29.17 -24.10
#